data_AF-A0A6G0RTR8-F1
#
_entry.id   AF-A0A6G0RTR8-F1
#
_cell.length_a   1.000
_cell.length_b   1.000
_cell.length_c   1.000
_cell.angle_alpha   90.00
_cell.angle_beta   90.00
_cell.angle_gamma   90.00
#
_symmetry.space_group_name_H-M   'P 1'
#
loop_
_entity.id
_entity.type
_entity.pdbx_description
1 polymer ?
#
loop_
_entity_poly.entity_id
_entity_poly.type
_entity_poly.pdbx_seq_one_letter_code
_entity_poly.pdbx_strand_id
1 'polypeptide(L)'
;MTRKYAAAAAKSGAVLVNCCGFESIPSDLTTFLVADRIQSKFNSATSAVDLFFTDLKGEASGGTLASVFTIMETSTSKQLLASRNPFFLTDEKTMAQKQAANLVGPNTSSIAVRYDKAMGFWHSLFVGGSVNQAVVHRSNHRLHDKYGSKFVYRERLAIGGLFMQLLATFGTIVVSTMLYFGWTRALLKRLARAPGQGPSEESMVQGYFIAEAAGYSDDGKLAVKAKTVGSGDPGYRLTSRLISECVFCLAKGEFGDATSLPGGFYTPASALGHKLADRLQTKKFITFELKDVAKSSS
;
A
#
# COMPACT_ATOMS: atom_id res chain seq x y z
N MET A 1 -18.23 0.74 -4.46
CA MET A 1 -18.61 1.43 -3.21
C MET A 1 -18.59 2.95 -3.33
N THR A 2 -17.43 3.60 -3.49
CA THR A 2 -17.35 5.08 -3.51
C THR A 2 -18.27 5.73 -4.55
N ARG A 3 -18.29 5.29 -5.81
CA ARG A 3 -19.20 5.82 -6.84
C ARG A 3 -20.69 5.79 -6.45
N LYS A 4 -21.11 4.76 -5.70
CA LYS A 4 -22.52 4.56 -5.32
C LYS A 4 -22.91 5.33 -4.05
N TYR A 5 -21.97 5.51 -3.11
CA TYR A 5 -22.30 5.96 -1.75
C TYR A 5 -21.59 7.24 -1.30
N ALA A 6 -20.71 7.85 -2.13
CA ALA A 6 -19.98 9.05 -1.74
C ALA A 6 -20.91 10.23 -1.37
N ALA A 7 -21.94 10.49 -2.18
CA ALA A 7 -22.91 11.55 -1.91
C ALA A 7 -23.72 11.29 -0.62
N ALA A 8 -24.12 10.04 -0.40
CA ALA A 8 -24.84 9.66 0.82
C ALA A 8 -23.98 9.83 2.07
N ALA A 9 -22.71 9.39 2.02
CA ALA A 9 -21.76 9.54 3.12
C ALA A 9 -21.47 11.02 3.44
N ALA A 10 -21.30 11.85 2.40
CA ALA A 10 -21.13 13.30 2.56
C ALA A 10 -22.36 13.95 3.22
N LYS A 11 -23.57 13.58 2.77
CA LYS A 11 -24.82 14.11 3.31
C LYS A 11 -25.08 13.69 4.77
N SER A 12 -24.74 12.45 5.13
CA SER A 12 -24.96 11.94 6.49
C SER A 12 -23.86 12.29 7.48
N GLY A 13 -22.72 12.79 7.01
CA GLY A 13 -21.52 12.97 7.83
C GLY A 13 -20.78 11.67 8.14
N ALA A 14 -21.15 10.55 7.54
CA ALA A 14 -20.50 9.26 7.80
C ALA A 14 -19.06 9.24 7.27
N VAL A 15 -18.10 8.95 8.15
CA VAL A 15 -16.69 8.78 7.81
C VAL A 15 -16.39 7.29 7.61
N LEU A 16 -16.06 6.90 6.38
CA LEU A 16 -15.70 5.53 6.03
C LEU A 16 -14.20 5.46 5.73
N VAL A 17 -13.46 4.70 6.54
CA VAL A 17 -12.03 4.43 6.29
C VAL A 17 -11.91 3.02 5.73
N ASN A 18 -11.41 2.92 4.50
CA ASN A 18 -11.22 1.66 3.79
C ASN A 18 -9.74 1.26 3.79
N CYS A 19 -9.44 0.01 3.42
CA CYS A 19 -8.06 -0.49 3.31
C CYS A 19 -7.30 -0.50 4.65
N CYS A 20 -8.01 -0.78 5.75
CA CYS A 20 -7.48 -0.79 7.12
C CYS A 20 -6.73 -2.09 7.51
N GLY A 21 -6.29 -2.88 6.54
CA GLY A 21 -5.58 -4.14 6.76
C GLY A 21 -4.07 -4.05 6.47
N PHE A 22 -3.36 -5.16 6.68
CA PHE A 22 -1.93 -5.25 6.36
C PHE A 22 -1.67 -4.97 4.88
N GLU A 23 -2.59 -5.34 3.99
CA GLU A 23 -2.39 -5.18 2.56
C GLU A 23 -2.08 -3.73 2.15
N SER A 24 -2.55 -2.73 2.91
CA SER A 24 -2.38 -1.31 2.53
C SER A 24 -1.85 -0.39 3.62
N ILE A 25 -2.05 -0.67 4.92
CA ILE A 25 -1.60 0.24 5.99
C ILE A 25 -0.08 0.48 5.99
N PRO A 26 0.80 -0.53 5.90
CA PRO A 26 2.24 -0.30 5.86
C PRO A 26 2.62 0.62 4.70
N SER A 27 2.10 0.35 3.52
CA SER A 27 2.37 1.11 2.31
C SER A 27 1.88 2.56 2.40
N ASP A 28 0.65 2.73 2.88
CA ASP A 28 -0.02 4.02 2.98
C ASP A 28 0.60 4.91 4.07
N LEU A 29 0.75 4.38 5.29
CA LEU A 29 1.32 5.13 6.41
C LEU A 29 2.82 5.39 6.24
N THR A 30 3.61 4.42 5.77
CA THR A 30 5.05 4.66 5.56
C THR A 30 5.26 5.76 4.52
N THR A 31 4.47 5.77 3.45
CA THR A 31 4.54 6.84 2.43
C THR A 31 4.12 8.20 3.01
N PHE A 32 3.03 8.24 3.79
CA PHE A 32 2.59 9.45 4.48
C PHE A 32 3.68 10.02 5.39
N LEU A 33 4.28 9.18 6.24
CA LEU A 33 5.32 9.58 7.19
C LEU A 33 6.59 10.06 6.47
N VAL A 34 6.99 9.38 5.39
CA VAL A 34 8.14 9.80 4.57
C VAL A 34 7.87 11.16 3.93
N ALA A 35 6.71 11.36 3.31
CA ALA A 35 6.37 12.63 2.67
C ALA A 35 6.28 13.79 3.68
N ASP A 36 5.67 13.53 4.85
CA ASP A 36 5.60 14.50 5.95
C ASP A 36 6.98 14.85 6.52
N ARG A 37 7.88 13.87 6.60
CA ARG A 37 9.28 14.09 7.02
C ARG A 37 10.05 14.93 6.00
N ILE A 38 9.88 14.67 4.71
CA ILE A 38 10.50 15.47 3.64
C ILE A 38 10.02 16.92 3.70
N GLN A 39 8.71 17.13 3.83
CA GLN A 39 8.14 18.47 3.95
C GLN A 39 8.66 19.20 5.21
N SER A 40 8.65 18.54 6.38
CA SER A 40 9.02 19.18 7.65
C SER A 40 10.52 19.42 7.84
N LYS A 41 11.40 18.57 7.28
CA LYS A 41 12.86 18.71 7.44
C LYS A 41 13.57 19.37 6.28
N PHE A 42 13.05 19.21 5.07
CA PHE A 42 13.69 19.72 3.85
C PHE A 42 12.90 20.86 3.20
N ASN A 43 11.72 21.21 3.72
CA ASN A 43 10.81 22.20 3.14
C ASN A 43 10.60 21.99 1.63
N SER A 44 10.38 20.72 1.25
CA SER A 44 10.30 20.28 -0.14
C SER A 44 9.10 19.36 -0.32
N ALA A 45 8.50 19.38 -1.51
CA ALA A 45 7.57 18.33 -1.92
C ALA A 45 8.32 17.00 -2.11
N THR A 46 7.56 15.90 -2.13
CA THR A 46 8.10 14.58 -2.43
C THR A 46 7.91 14.26 -3.91
N SER A 47 9.01 14.05 -4.63
CA SER A 47 8.93 13.65 -6.04
C SER A 47 8.57 12.16 -6.17
N ALA A 48 9.16 11.31 -5.34
CA ALA A 48 8.89 9.89 -5.36
C ALA A 48 9.08 9.20 -4.00
N VAL A 49 8.34 8.11 -3.79
CA VAL A 49 8.62 7.10 -2.76
C VAL A 49 8.68 5.74 -3.43
N ASP A 50 9.84 5.08 -3.31
CA ASP A 50 10.03 3.69 -3.68
C ASP A 50 10.00 2.85 -2.38
N LEU A 51 9.00 1.97 -2.24
CA LEU A 51 8.81 1.07 -1.10
C LEU A 51 9.11 -0.37 -1.51
N PHE A 52 9.80 -1.09 -0.63
CA PHE A 52 10.31 -2.43 -0.87
C PHE A 52 9.94 -3.34 0.30
N PHE A 53 9.24 -4.44 0.04
CA PHE A 53 9.12 -5.52 1.02
C PHE A 53 10.39 -6.37 0.99
N THR A 54 11.18 -6.31 2.06
CA THR A 54 12.51 -6.93 2.15
C THR A 54 12.52 -8.22 2.94
N ASP A 55 11.52 -8.44 3.80
CA ASP A 55 11.29 -9.72 4.45
C ASP A 55 9.81 -9.90 4.80
N LEU A 56 9.31 -11.13 4.77
CA LEU A 56 7.91 -11.46 5.02
C LEU A 56 7.79 -12.90 5.50
N LYS A 57 7.26 -13.08 6.71
CA LYS A 57 6.83 -14.39 7.21
C LYS A 57 5.34 -14.31 7.52
N GLY A 58 4.54 -14.88 6.64
CA GLY A 58 3.09 -14.81 6.75
C GLY A 58 2.36 -15.55 5.65
N GLU A 59 1.08 -15.76 5.87
CA GLU A 59 0.20 -16.38 4.88
C GLU A 59 -0.90 -15.41 4.44
N ALA A 60 -1.27 -15.47 3.17
CA ALA A 60 -2.43 -14.72 2.69
C ALA A 60 -3.71 -15.27 3.34
N SER A 61 -4.63 -14.39 3.71
CA SER A 61 -5.90 -14.84 4.27
C SER A 61 -6.73 -15.60 3.22
N GLY A 62 -7.50 -16.60 3.66
CA GLY A 62 -8.42 -17.32 2.77
C GLY A 62 -9.45 -16.35 2.15
N GLY A 63 -9.80 -15.28 2.87
CA GLY A 63 -10.62 -14.19 2.35
C GLY A 63 -9.94 -13.37 1.25
N THR A 64 -8.64 -13.13 1.36
CA THR A 64 -7.84 -12.44 0.32
C THR A 64 -7.84 -13.28 -0.96
N LEU A 65 -7.57 -14.58 -0.86
CA LEU A 65 -7.59 -15.50 -2.00
C LEU A 65 -9.00 -15.59 -2.63
N ALA A 66 -10.04 -15.73 -1.81
CA ALA A 66 -11.42 -15.74 -2.28
C ALA A 66 -11.80 -14.42 -3.00
N SER A 67 -11.30 -13.28 -2.52
CA SER A 67 -11.52 -11.98 -3.14
C SER A 67 -10.87 -11.90 -4.53
N VAL A 68 -9.63 -12.36 -4.67
CA VAL A 68 -8.94 -12.43 -5.97
C VAL A 68 -9.74 -13.28 -6.96
N PHE A 69 -10.17 -14.47 -6.55
CA PHE A 69 -10.98 -15.33 -7.41
C PHE A 69 -12.32 -14.69 -7.79
N THR A 70 -13.01 -14.07 -6.83
CA THR A 70 -14.28 -13.37 -7.07
C THR A 70 -14.10 -12.23 -8.07
N ILE A 71 -13.04 -11.44 -7.94
CA ILE A 71 -12.72 -10.35 -8.88
C ILE A 71 -12.52 -10.91 -10.29
N MET A 72 -11.76 -11.99 -10.43
CA MET A 72 -11.51 -12.64 -11.73
C MET A 72 -12.75 -13.32 -12.34
N GLU A 73 -13.75 -13.68 -11.54
CA GLU A 73 -14.99 -14.31 -11.98
C GLU A 73 -16.08 -13.30 -12.34
N THR A 74 -16.12 -12.17 -11.63
CA THR A 74 -17.21 -11.18 -11.75
C THR A 74 -16.84 -9.96 -12.57
N SER A 75 -15.54 -9.71 -12.81
CA SER A 75 -15.07 -8.54 -13.54
C SER A 75 -14.83 -8.85 -15.01
N THR A 76 -15.24 -7.94 -15.87
CA THR A 76 -14.87 -7.94 -17.29
C THR A 76 -13.39 -7.57 -17.47
N SER A 77 -12.76 -7.98 -18.58
CA SER A 77 -11.38 -7.59 -18.90
C SER A 77 -11.18 -6.07 -18.93
N LYS A 78 -12.20 -5.30 -19.38
CA LYS A 78 -12.18 -3.84 -19.38
C LYS A 78 -12.14 -3.26 -17.96
N GLN A 79 -12.90 -3.84 -17.04
CA GLN A 79 -12.89 -3.43 -15.63
C GLN A 79 -11.55 -3.75 -14.96
N LEU A 80 -10.98 -4.93 -15.24
CA LEU A 80 -9.67 -5.33 -14.72
C LEU A 80 -8.54 -4.43 -15.26
N LEU A 81 -8.59 -4.04 -16.53
CA LEU A 81 -7.63 -3.11 -17.10
C LEU A 81 -7.77 -1.71 -16.48
N ALA A 82 -9.00 -1.24 -16.29
CA ALA A 82 -9.24 0.06 -15.67
C ALA A 82 -8.75 0.10 -14.21
N SER A 83 -8.91 -1.00 -13.45
CA SER A 83 -8.45 -1.07 -12.05
C SER A 83 -6.93 -1.07 -11.90
N ARG A 84 -6.17 -1.25 -12.98
CA ARG A 84 -4.70 -1.14 -12.99
C ARG A 84 -4.20 0.30 -13.07
N ASN A 85 -5.09 1.27 -13.27
CA ASN A 85 -4.70 2.69 -13.24
C ASN A 85 -4.29 3.08 -11.81
N PRO A 86 -3.07 3.59 -11.57
CA PRO A 86 -2.61 4.02 -10.25
C PRO A 86 -3.48 5.09 -9.57
N PHE A 87 -4.32 5.79 -10.32
CA PHE A 87 -5.22 6.83 -9.83
C PHE A 87 -6.67 6.36 -9.75
N PHE A 88 -6.94 5.05 -9.90
CA PHE A 88 -8.30 4.49 -9.99
C PHE A 88 -9.21 4.82 -8.81
N LEU A 89 -8.65 4.99 -7.60
CA LEU A 89 -9.40 5.32 -6.39
C LEU A 89 -9.54 6.83 -6.11
N THR A 90 -9.03 7.69 -7.01
CA THR A 90 -9.26 9.15 -7.00
C THR A 90 -10.58 9.49 -7.74
N ASP A 91 -10.89 10.77 -7.90
CA ASP A 91 -12.00 11.21 -8.74
C ASP A 91 -11.65 11.20 -10.25
N GLU A 92 -12.68 11.21 -11.11
CA GLU A 92 -12.49 11.11 -12.57
C GLU A 92 -11.70 12.29 -13.16
N LYS A 93 -11.86 13.49 -12.60
CA LYS A 93 -11.12 14.69 -13.04
C LYS A 93 -9.65 14.55 -12.68
N THR A 94 -9.33 14.15 -11.46
CA THR A 94 -7.96 13.90 -10.99
C THR A 94 -7.30 12.81 -11.84
N MET A 95 -7.99 11.69 -12.07
CA MET A 95 -7.46 10.61 -12.91
C MET A 95 -7.15 11.10 -14.35
N ALA A 96 -8.06 11.86 -14.97
CA ALA A 96 -7.83 12.42 -16.30
C ALA A 96 -6.65 13.41 -16.33
N GLN A 97 -6.53 14.27 -15.32
CA GLN A 97 -5.42 15.21 -15.18
C GLN A 97 -4.08 14.50 -15.03
N LYS A 98 -3.98 13.50 -14.15
CA LYS A 98 -2.72 12.76 -13.93
C LYS A 98 -2.35 11.93 -15.18
N GLN A 99 -3.34 11.47 -15.95
CA GLN A 99 -3.11 10.82 -17.23
C GLN A 99 -2.58 11.79 -18.30
N ALA A 100 -3.17 12.98 -18.43
CA ALA A 100 -2.66 14.04 -19.32
C ALA A 100 -1.24 14.50 -18.94
N ALA A 101 -0.89 14.43 -17.65
CA ALA A 101 0.44 14.73 -17.13
C ALA A 101 1.46 13.58 -17.29
N ASN A 102 1.12 12.49 -17.97
CA ASN A 102 1.96 11.30 -18.16
C ASN A 102 2.41 10.62 -16.86
N LEU A 103 1.62 10.71 -15.78
CA LEU A 103 1.97 10.13 -14.48
C LEU A 103 1.54 8.66 -14.32
N VAL A 104 0.73 8.11 -15.23
CA VAL A 104 0.28 6.70 -15.17
C VAL A 104 1.44 5.73 -15.33
N GLY A 105 2.29 5.92 -16.35
CA GLY A 105 3.43 5.03 -16.63
C GLY A 105 4.44 4.95 -15.48
N PRO A 106 4.96 6.09 -14.96
CA PRO A 106 5.91 6.12 -13.84
C PRO A 106 5.41 5.47 -12.55
N ASN A 107 4.08 5.44 -12.36
CA ASN A 107 3.40 4.87 -11.21
C ASN A 107 2.90 3.44 -11.44
N THR A 108 3.13 2.85 -12.62
CA THR A 108 2.73 1.47 -12.90
C THR A 108 3.83 0.51 -12.50
N SER A 109 3.46 -0.62 -11.90
CA SER A 109 4.42 -1.68 -11.56
C SER A 109 5.14 -2.21 -12.81
N SER A 110 6.47 -2.27 -12.75
CA SER A 110 7.31 -2.86 -13.79
C SER A 110 7.60 -4.33 -13.48
N ILE A 111 7.62 -5.17 -14.51
CA ILE A 111 8.09 -6.56 -14.42
C ILE A 111 9.62 -6.67 -14.45
N ALA A 112 10.34 -5.57 -14.72
CA ALA A 112 11.79 -5.59 -14.83
C ALA A 112 12.45 -5.79 -13.46
N VAL A 113 13.31 -6.80 -13.37
CA VAL A 113 14.21 -6.98 -12.23
C VAL A 113 15.33 -5.95 -12.31
N ARG A 114 15.55 -5.20 -11.22
CA ARG A 114 16.53 -4.11 -11.18
C ARG A 114 17.27 -4.12 -9.85
N TYR A 115 18.48 -3.57 -9.86
CA TYR A 115 19.24 -3.31 -8.64
C TYR A 115 19.02 -1.86 -8.22
N ASP A 116 18.56 -1.66 -6.98
CA ASP A 116 18.41 -0.32 -6.41
C ASP A 116 19.73 0.09 -5.76
N LYS A 117 20.39 1.11 -6.32
CA LYS A 117 21.67 1.61 -5.80
C LYS A 117 21.53 2.35 -4.48
N ALA A 118 20.39 2.99 -4.22
CA ALA A 118 20.16 3.74 -3.00
C ALA A 118 19.96 2.81 -1.80
N MET A 119 19.34 1.65 -2.03
CA MET A 119 19.00 0.67 -1.00
C MET A 119 19.94 -0.53 -0.95
N GLY A 120 20.65 -0.83 -2.03
CA GLY A 120 21.70 -1.85 -2.07
C GLY A 120 21.21 -3.28 -2.34
N PHE A 121 19.99 -3.46 -2.87
CA PHE A 121 19.43 -4.79 -3.15
C PHE A 121 18.77 -4.91 -4.53
N TRP A 122 18.59 -6.15 -4.97
CA TRP A 122 17.79 -6.48 -6.15
C TRP A 122 16.31 -6.46 -5.79
N HIS A 123 15.49 -5.97 -6.71
CA HIS A 123 14.05 -5.92 -6.52
C HIS A 123 13.29 -6.25 -7.82
N SER A 124 12.02 -6.61 -7.67
CA SER A 124 11.14 -6.96 -8.77
C SER A 124 9.66 -6.64 -8.48
N LEU A 125 8.77 -7.17 -9.31
CA LEU A 125 7.32 -6.96 -9.22
C LEU A 125 6.77 -7.42 -7.87
N PHE A 126 5.96 -6.58 -7.25
CA PHE A 126 5.07 -6.99 -6.16
C PHE A 126 3.61 -6.89 -6.62
N VAL A 127 2.85 -7.98 -6.46
CA VAL A 127 1.44 -8.07 -6.91
C VAL A 127 0.56 -7.04 -6.20
N GLY A 128 0.78 -6.85 -4.90
CA GLY A 128 0.05 -5.86 -4.09
C GLY A 128 0.27 -4.41 -4.55
N GLY A 129 1.34 -4.16 -5.30
CA GLY A 129 1.72 -2.81 -5.73
C GLY A 129 0.63 -2.09 -6.53
N SER A 130 -0.12 -2.82 -7.37
CA SER A 130 -1.20 -2.22 -8.17
C SER A 130 -2.35 -1.68 -7.32
N VAL A 131 -2.68 -2.35 -6.22
CA VAL A 131 -3.72 -1.91 -5.28
C VAL A 131 -3.20 -0.76 -4.44
N ASN A 132 -1.99 -0.89 -3.91
CA ASN A 132 -1.41 0.10 -3.01
C ASN A 132 -1.05 1.41 -3.72
N GLN A 133 -0.70 1.37 -5.00
CA GLN A 133 -0.61 2.57 -5.84
C GLN A 133 -1.90 3.39 -5.78
N ALA A 134 -3.06 2.74 -5.99
CA ALA A 134 -4.35 3.41 -5.95
C ALA A 134 -4.71 3.93 -4.56
N VAL A 135 -4.34 3.21 -3.50
CA VAL A 135 -4.57 3.65 -2.11
C VAL A 135 -3.70 4.86 -1.77
N VAL A 136 -2.39 4.80 -2.03
CA VAL A 136 -1.45 5.89 -1.73
C VAL A 136 -1.81 7.16 -2.50
N HIS A 137 -2.16 7.05 -3.79
CA HIS A 137 -2.59 8.21 -4.59
C HIS A 137 -3.94 8.75 -4.15
N ARG A 138 -4.84 7.89 -3.65
CA ARG A 138 -6.05 8.36 -2.99
C ARG A 138 -5.73 9.14 -1.72
N SER A 139 -4.77 8.70 -0.91
CA SER A 139 -4.31 9.44 0.27
C SER A 139 -3.77 10.81 -0.11
N ASN A 140 -2.88 10.87 -1.12
CA ASN A 140 -2.33 12.14 -1.62
C ASN A 140 -3.44 13.09 -2.09
N HIS A 141 -4.39 12.58 -2.89
CA HIS A 141 -5.53 13.35 -3.36
C HIS A 141 -6.41 13.88 -2.21
N ARG A 142 -6.70 13.05 -1.20
CA ARG A 142 -7.52 13.45 -0.04
C ARG A 142 -6.81 14.41 0.90
N LEU A 143 -5.49 14.41 0.88
CA LEU A 143 -4.63 15.35 1.59
C LEU A 143 -4.26 16.55 0.70
N HIS A 144 -5.02 16.85 -0.35
CA HIS A 144 -4.82 18.02 -1.22
C HIS A 144 -3.43 18.08 -1.88
N ASP A 145 -3.00 16.95 -2.46
CA ASP A 145 -1.67 16.77 -3.07
C ASP A 145 -0.50 17.05 -2.09
N LYS A 146 -0.68 16.80 -0.78
CA LYS A 146 0.36 16.98 0.27
C LYS A 146 1.70 16.35 -0.07
N TYR A 147 1.73 15.22 -0.78
CA TYR A 147 2.98 14.56 -1.16
C TYR A 147 3.64 15.27 -2.35
N GLY A 148 2.85 15.88 -3.21
CA GLY A 148 3.29 16.54 -4.45
C GLY A 148 2.34 16.26 -5.61
N SER A 149 2.15 17.25 -6.48
CA SER A 149 1.24 17.13 -7.64
C SER A 149 1.76 16.17 -8.71
N LYS A 150 3.10 16.01 -8.81
CA LYS A 150 3.80 15.07 -9.71
C LYS A 150 4.33 13.82 -8.99
N PHE A 151 3.83 13.56 -7.78
CA PHE A 151 4.30 12.47 -6.94
C PHE A 151 4.24 11.10 -7.62
N VAL A 152 5.29 10.31 -7.44
CA VAL A 152 5.41 8.93 -7.94
C VAL A 152 5.58 7.94 -6.79
N TYR A 153 4.72 6.94 -6.75
CA TYR A 153 4.80 5.84 -5.79
C TYR A 153 5.09 4.53 -6.50
N ARG A 154 6.05 3.75 -5.98
CA ARG A 154 6.39 2.43 -6.50
C ARG A 154 6.54 1.45 -5.36
N GLU A 155 5.97 0.27 -5.53
CA GLU A 155 6.03 -0.80 -4.55
C GLU A 155 6.61 -2.06 -5.19
N ARG A 156 7.61 -2.65 -4.54
CA ARG A 156 8.45 -3.72 -5.11
C ARG A 156 8.72 -4.80 -4.06
N LEU A 157 9.01 -6.00 -4.55
CA LEU A 157 9.52 -7.09 -3.73
C LEU A 157 11.05 -7.06 -3.77
N ALA A 158 11.72 -7.22 -2.64
CA ALA A 158 13.18 -7.17 -2.52
C ALA A 158 13.76 -8.30 -1.63
N ILE A 159 13.08 -9.45 -1.59
CA ILE A 159 13.51 -10.63 -0.83
C ILE A 159 14.54 -11.45 -1.63
N GLY A 160 15.77 -11.56 -1.11
CA GLY A 160 16.85 -12.34 -1.73
C GLY A 160 17.55 -11.62 -2.89
N GLY A 161 18.47 -12.31 -3.57
CA GLY A 161 19.29 -11.75 -4.66
C GLY A 161 18.65 -11.82 -6.05
N LEU A 162 19.41 -11.45 -7.09
CA LEU A 162 18.98 -11.42 -8.50
C LEU A 162 18.22 -12.67 -8.93
N PHE A 163 18.76 -13.86 -8.63
CA PHE A 163 18.16 -15.13 -9.03
C PHE A 163 16.77 -15.33 -8.39
N MET A 164 16.63 -15.03 -7.09
CA MET A 164 15.34 -15.10 -6.40
C MET A 164 14.34 -14.10 -6.98
N GLN A 165 14.78 -12.90 -7.33
CA GLN A 165 13.91 -11.89 -7.96
C GLN A 165 13.42 -12.32 -9.35
N LEU A 166 14.28 -12.95 -10.16
CA LEU A 166 13.90 -13.51 -11.46
C LEU A 166 12.87 -14.63 -11.29
N LEU A 167 13.10 -15.56 -10.36
CA LEU A 167 12.19 -16.66 -10.07
C LEU A 167 10.83 -16.16 -9.55
N ALA A 168 10.84 -15.21 -8.61
CA ALA A 168 9.62 -14.60 -8.07
C ALA A 168 8.81 -13.87 -9.15
N THR A 169 9.48 -13.14 -10.05
CA THR A 169 8.84 -12.47 -11.20
C THR A 169 8.21 -13.48 -12.13
N PHE A 170 8.95 -14.51 -12.53
CA PHE A 170 8.45 -15.56 -13.41
C PHE A 170 7.25 -16.29 -12.79
N GLY A 171 7.36 -16.71 -11.54
CA GLY A 171 6.27 -17.36 -10.80
C GLY A 171 5.02 -16.48 -10.73
N THR A 172 5.19 -15.19 -10.45
CA THR A 172 4.10 -14.21 -10.42
C THR A 172 3.40 -14.09 -11.77
N ILE A 173 4.15 -14.01 -12.87
CA ILE A 173 3.60 -13.94 -14.23
C ILE A 173 2.82 -15.21 -14.55
N VAL A 174 3.38 -16.38 -14.24
CA VAL A 174 2.73 -17.68 -14.47
C VAL A 174 1.42 -17.78 -13.68
N VAL A 175 1.44 -17.54 -12.36
CA VAL A 175 0.23 -17.61 -11.52
C VAL A 175 -0.82 -16.59 -11.96
N SER A 176 -0.39 -15.35 -12.25
CA SER A 176 -1.32 -14.30 -12.72
C SER A 176 -1.97 -14.68 -14.06
N THR A 177 -1.22 -15.31 -14.96
CA THR A 177 -1.72 -15.79 -16.25
C THR A 177 -2.70 -16.96 -16.07
N MET A 178 -2.39 -17.89 -15.16
CA MET A 178 -3.27 -19.01 -14.80
C MET A 178 -4.61 -18.55 -14.23
N LEU A 179 -4.71 -17.39 -13.58
CA LEU A 179 -6.00 -16.89 -13.08
C LEU A 179 -6.99 -16.55 -14.21
N TYR A 180 -6.52 -16.27 -15.42
CA TYR A 180 -7.40 -15.96 -16.56
C TYR A 180 -8.12 -17.20 -17.11
N PHE A 181 -7.53 -18.39 -17.03
CA PHE A 181 -8.15 -19.62 -17.53
C PHE A 181 -8.98 -20.31 -16.45
N GLY A 182 -10.23 -20.68 -16.79
CA GLY A 182 -11.18 -21.24 -15.80
C GLY A 182 -10.70 -22.54 -15.16
N TRP A 183 -10.08 -23.44 -15.93
CA TRP A 183 -9.63 -24.74 -15.44
C TRP A 183 -8.43 -24.64 -14.48
N THR A 184 -7.44 -23.80 -14.78
CA THR A 184 -6.31 -23.52 -13.87
C THR A 184 -6.77 -22.77 -12.64
N ARG A 185 -7.73 -21.85 -12.77
CA ARG A 185 -8.33 -21.16 -11.61
C ARG A 185 -9.03 -22.15 -10.67
N ALA A 186 -9.78 -23.10 -11.20
CA ALA A 186 -10.42 -24.15 -10.41
C ALA A 186 -9.37 -25.04 -9.70
N LEU A 187 -8.26 -25.35 -10.36
CA LEU A 187 -7.13 -26.06 -9.74
C LEU A 187 -6.49 -25.24 -8.60
N LEU A 188 -6.17 -23.96 -8.85
CA LEU A 188 -5.62 -23.06 -7.83
C LEU A 188 -6.56 -22.91 -6.63
N LYS A 189 -7.87 -22.83 -6.86
CA LYS A 189 -8.89 -22.82 -5.79
C LYS A 189 -8.86 -24.09 -4.93
N ARG A 190 -8.62 -25.27 -5.52
CA ARG A 190 -8.53 -26.54 -4.79
C ARG A 190 -7.26 -26.64 -3.95
N LEU A 191 -6.17 -26.01 -4.39
CA LEU A 191 -4.88 -25.98 -3.68
C LEU A 191 -4.83 -24.88 -2.61
N ALA A 192 -5.63 -23.82 -2.77
CA ALA A 192 -5.78 -22.78 -1.75
C ALA A 192 -6.44 -23.36 -0.49
N ARG A 193 -5.98 -22.91 0.69
CA ARG A 193 -6.66 -23.28 1.95
C ARG A 193 -8.10 -22.81 1.92
N ALA A 194 -9.00 -23.67 2.40
CA ALA A 194 -10.41 -23.33 2.50
C ALA A 194 -10.60 -22.14 3.45
N PRO A 195 -11.59 -21.25 3.19
CA PRO A 195 -11.97 -20.20 4.14
C PRO A 195 -12.21 -20.79 5.54
N GLY A 196 -11.61 -20.20 6.58
CA GLY A 196 -11.74 -20.65 7.97
C GLY A 196 -10.61 -21.56 8.48
N GLN A 197 -9.73 -22.07 7.61
CA GLN A 197 -8.53 -22.81 8.00
C GLN A 197 -7.32 -21.87 8.15
N GLY A 198 -7.46 -20.87 9.03
CA GLY A 198 -6.38 -19.93 9.31
C GLY A 198 -5.07 -20.61 9.73
N PRO A 199 -3.92 -19.92 9.67
CA PRO A 199 -2.65 -20.44 10.15
C PRO A 199 -2.73 -20.85 11.63
N SER A 200 -1.82 -21.73 12.06
CA SER A 200 -1.72 -22.09 13.48
C SER A 200 -1.46 -20.85 14.34
N GLU A 201 -1.84 -20.89 15.62
CA GLU A 201 -1.58 -19.77 16.54
C GLU A 201 -0.08 -19.44 16.62
N GLU A 202 0.77 -20.46 16.63
CA GLU A 202 2.22 -20.29 16.59
C GLU A 202 2.67 -19.53 15.33
N SER A 203 2.17 -19.92 14.15
CA SER A 203 2.47 -19.21 12.90
C SER A 203 1.96 -17.77 12.94
N MET A 204 0.80 -17.55 13.55
CA MET A 204 0.24 -16.21 13.75
C MET A 204 1.09 -15.34 14.67
N VAL A 205 1.67 -15.90 15.73
CA VAL A 205 2.54 -15.19 16.67
C VAL A 205 3.90 -14.89 16.05
N GLN A 206 4.50 -15.88 15.38
CA GLN A 206 5.85 -15.79 14.83
C GLN A 206 5.96 -15.06 13.49
N GLY A 207 4.83 -14.78 12.84
CA GLY A 207 4.80 -14.03 11.60
C GLY A 207 5.28 -12.58 11.78
N TYR A 208 5.73 -11.97 10.69
CA TYR A 208 6.22 -10.60 10.66
C TYR A 208 6.33 -10.09 9.21
N PHE A 209 6.58 -8.79 9.06
CA PHE A 209 7.06 -8.22 7.80
C PHE A 209 8.12 -7.15 8.06
N ILE A 210 8.98 -6.95 7.07
CA ILE A 210 9.93 -5.84 7.01
C ILE A 210 9.78 -5.19 5.64
N ALA A 211 9.55 -3.87 5.67
CA ALA A 211 9.57 -3.04 4.49
C ALA A 211 10.58 -1.91 4.67
N GLU A 212 11.20 -1.49 3.58
CA GLU A 212 12.10 -0.36 3.53
C GLU A 212 11.64 0.61 2.44
N ALA A 213 11.84 1.91 2.64
CA ALA A 213 11.44 2.91 1.67
C ALA A 213 12.53 3.96 1.45
N ALA A 214 12.61 4.44 0.21
CA ALA A 214 13.44 5.55 -0.22
C ALA A 214 12.53 6.70 -0.70
N GLY A 215 12.58 7.82 0.02
CA GLY A 215 11.85 9.05 -0.29
C GLY A 215 12.75 10.10 -0.91
N TYR A 216 12.29 10.69 -2.00
CA TYR A 216 13.04 11.65 -2.79
C TYR A 216 12.38 13.04 -2.74
N SER A 217 13.16 14.10 -2.51
CA SER A 217 12.70 15.49 -2.58
C SER A 217 12.35 15.89 -4.01
N ASP A 218 11.74 17.06 -4.19
CA ASP A 218 11.29 17.56 -5.50
C ASP A 218 12.44 17.69 -6.53
N ASP A 219 13.67 17.93 -6.05
CA ASP A 219 14.90 17.95 -6.86
C ASP A 219 15.43 16.56 -7.26
N GLY A 220 14.70 15.49 -6.89
CA GLY A 220 15.03 14.10 -7.20
C GLY A 220 16.13 13.49 -6.32
N LYS A 221 16.63 14.21 -5.31
CA LYS A 221 17.64 13.67 -4.38
C LYS A 221 17.00 12.81 -3.31
N LEU A 222 17.70 11.75 -2.91
CA LEU A 222 17.28 10.92 -1.79
C LEU A 222 17.34 11.76 -0.50
N ALA A 223 16.20 11.93 0.16
CA ALA A 223 16.05 12.78 1.33
C ALA A 223 15.80 11.97 2.62
N VAL A 224 14.98 10.91 2.52
CA VAL A 224 14.59 10.10 3.68
C VAL A 224 14.65 8.62 3.33
N LYS A 225 15.20 7.81 4.24
CA LYS A 225 15.02 6.36 4.24
C LYS A 225 14.10 5.96 5.39
N ALA A 226 13.22 5.00 5.17
CA ALA A 226 12.37 4.46 6.22
C ALA A 226 12.52 2.95 6.32
N LYS A 227 12.41 2.42 7.53
CA LYS A 227 12.24 1.00 7.81
C LYS A 227 10.94 0.80 8.59
N THR A 228 10.12 -0.12 8.14
CA THR A 228 8.82 -0.43 8.72
C THR A 228 8.77 -1.90 9.06
N VAL A 229 8.54 -2.21 10.34
CA VAL A 229 8.56 -3.60 10.84
C VAL A 229 7.23 -3.89 11.52
N GLY A 230 6.54 -4.96 11.10
CA GLY A 230 5.33 -5.42 11.76
C GLY A 230 5.52 -6.73 12.49
N SER A 231 4.82 -6.88 13.62
CA SER A 231 4.84 -8.08 14.45
C SER A 231 3.51 -8.85 14.41
N GLY A 232 3.62 -10.15 14.15
CA GLY A 232 2.51 -11.07 13.94
C GLY A 232 2.26 -11.32 12.46
N ASP A 233 1.63 -12.46 12.17
CA ASP A 233 1.25 -12.84 10.81
C ASP A 233 0.48 -11.70 10.10
N PRO A 234 0.99 -11.23 8.95
CA PRO A 234 0.38 -10.19 8.15
C PRO A 234 -1.10 -10.44 7.80
N GLY A 235 -1.46 -11.65 7.37
CA GLY A 235 -2.78 -11.95 6.82
C GLY A 235 -3.91 -12.00 7.84
N TYR A 236 -3.64 -12.40 9.08
CA TYR A 236 -4.65 -12.60 10.12
C TYR A 236 -4.39 -11.77 11.38
N ARG A 237 -3.31 -12.06 12.10
CA ARG A 237 -3.08 -11.48 13.45
C ARG A 237 -2.80 -9.99 13.36
N LEU A 238 -1.94 -9.58 12.43
CA LEU A 238 -1.63 -8.18 12.23
C LEU A 238 -2.84 -7.44 11.66
N THR A 239 -3.47 -7.96 10.59
CA THR A 239 -4.65 -7.33 9.98
C THR A 239 -5.78 -7.07 10.97
N SER A 240 -6.13 -8.03 11.83
CA SER A 240 -7.17 -7.83 12.87
C SER A 240 -6.80 -6.73 13.88
N ARG A 241 -5.52 -6.65 14.30
CA ARG A 241 -5.00 -5.57 15.14
C ARG A 241 -5.09 -4.21 14.45
N LEU A 242 -4.69 -4.13 13.19
CA LEU A 242 -4.69 -2.89 12.42
C LEU A 242 -6.11 -2.33 12.21
N ILE A 243 -7.06 -3.19 11.85
CA ILE A 243 -8.47 -2.83 11.73
C ILE A 243 -8.99 -2.30 13.08
N SER A 244 -8.65 -2.99 14.18
CA SER A 244 -9.05 -2.59 15.53
C SER A 244 -8.50 -1.21 15.89
N GLU A 245 -7.23 -0.93 15.59
CA GLU A 245 -6.65 0.39 15.85
C GLU A 245 -7.31 1.50 15.02
N CYS A 246 -7.69 1.23 13.76
CA CYS A 246 -8.46 2.19 12.98
C CYS A 246 -9.83 2.48 13.61
N VAL A 247 -10.53 1.44 14.08
CA VAL A 247 -11.81 1.58 14.79
C VAL A 247 -11.64 2.40 16.07
N PHE A 248 -10.59 2.16 16.84
CA PHE A 248 -10.32 2.95 18.04
C PHE A 248 -10.03 4.42 17.72
N CYS A 249 -9.28 4.73 16.66
CA CYS A 249 -9.08 6.12 16.26
C CYS A 249 -10.42 6.79 15.92
N LEU A 250 -11.26 6.12 15.12
CA LEU A 250 -12.58 6.64 14.73
C LEU A 250 -13.48 6.87 15.95
N ALA A 251 -13.56 5.90 16.87
CA ALA A 251 -14.38 5.98 18.07
C ALA A 251 -13.95 7.10 19.02
N LYS A 252 -12.65 7.47 19.01
CA LYS A 252 -12.09 8.54 19.83
C LYS A 252 -12.01 9.89 19.12
N GLY A 253 -12.39 9.98 17.85
CA GLY A 253 -12.24 11.20 17.05
C GLY A 253 -10.78 11.58 16.77
N GLU A 254 -9.88 10.60 16.68
CA GLU A 254 -8.45 10.80 16.43
C GLU A 254 -8.17 10.89 14.90
N PHE A 255 -8.40 12.06 14.29
CA PHE A 255 -8.34 12.27 12.83
C PHE A 255 -7.06 12.95 12.31
N GLY A 256 -5.88 12.47 12.74
CA GLY A 256 -4.61 13.07 12.35
C GLY A 256 -4.45 14.50 12.89
N ASP A 257 -4.21 15.46 11.99
CA ASP A 257 -4.08 16.89 12.30
C ASP A 257 -5.43 17.62 12.33
N ALA A 258 -6.51 16.97 11.89
CA ALA A 258 -7.84 17.55 11.85
C ALA A 258 -8.61 17.30 13.15
N THR A 259 -9.44 18.27 13.56
CA THR A 259 -10.37 18.11 14.69
C THR A 259 -11.62 17.31 14.31
N SER A 260 -11.96 17.27 13.02
CA SER A 260 -13.05 16.45 12.46
C SER A 260 -12.80 16.21 10.97
N LEU A 261 -13.45 15.17 10.43
CA LEU A 261 -13.45 14.90 8.99
C LEU A 261 -14.86 15.09 8.42
N PRO A 262 -15.00 15.70 7.23
CA PRO A 262 -16.29 15.70 6.55
C PRO A 262 -16.69 14.27 6.17
N GLY A 263 -18.00 14.01 6.10
CA GLY A 263 -18.52 12.72 5.66
C GLY A 263 -17.95 12.31 4.29
N GLY A 264 -17.57 11.05 4.15
CA GLY A 264 -16.97 10.55 2.92
C GLY A 264 -16.08 9.32 3.12
N PHE A 265 -15.34 8.99 2.06
CA PHE A 265 -14.45 7.83 2.04
C PHE A 265 -12.99 8.26 2.13
N TYR A 266 -12.23 7.58 2.98
CA TYR A 266 -10.85 7.88 3.31
C TYR A 266 -10.00 6.61 3.30
N THR A 267 -8.69 6.83 3.32
CA THR A 267 -7.66 5.82 3.59
C THR A 267 -7.16 5.99 5.03
N PRO A 268 -6.43 5.01 5.59
CA PRO A 268 -5.87 5.14 6.94
C PRO A 268 -4.95 6.36 7.06
N ALA A 269 -4.09 6.64 6.08
CA ALA A 269 -3.22 7.81 6.12
C ALA A 269 -4.00 9.13 6.03
N SER A 270 -4.97 9.23 5.11
CA SER A 270 -5.71 10.48 4.92
C SER A 270 -6.73 10.79 6.02
N ALA A 271 -7.25 9.78 6.73
CA ALA A 271 -8.15 9.98 7.85
C ALA A 271 -7.44 10.09 9.19
N LEU A 272 -6.46 9.23 9.45
CA LEU A 272 -5.94 8.99 10.81
C LEU A 272 -4.47 9.42 10.94
N GLY A 273 -3.69 9.38 9.86
CA GLY A 273 -2.33 9.90 9.76
C GLY A 273 -1.45 9.54 10.95
N HIS A 274 -0.82 10.57 11.55
CA HIS A 274 0.06 10.44 12.71
C HIS A 274 -0.62 9.77 13.92
N LYS A 275 -1.92 9.98 14.15
CA LYS A 275 -2.64 9.34 15.27
C LYS A 275 -2.63 7.83 15.16
N LEU A 276 -2.86 7.28 13.97
CA LEU A 276 -2.77 5.83 13.77
C LEU A 276 -1.31 5.35 13.86
N ALA A 277 -0.37 6.06 13.24
CA ALA A 277 1.05 5.72 13.29
C ALA A 277 1.57 5.63 14.74
N ASP A 278 1.27 6.63 15.57
CA ASP A 278 1.68 6.69 16.98
C ASP A 278 1.13 5.53 17.81
N ARG A 279 -0.12 5.14 17.57
CA ARG A 279 -0.75 3.99 18.25
C ARG A 279 -0.08 2.68 17.87
N LEU A 280 0.17 2.48 16.58
CA LEU A 280 0.84 1.29 16.08
C LEU A 280 2.27 1.19 16.63
N GLN A 281 2.98 2.31 16.67
CA GLN A 281 4.33 2.44 17.23
C GLN A 281 4.34 2.10 18.72
N THR A 282 3.46 2.72 19.51
CA THR A 282 3.40 2.56 20.98
C THR A 282 3.08 1.12 21.36
N LYS A 283 2.17 0.48 20.63
CA LYS A 283 1.78 -0.93 20.86
C LYS A 283 2.74 -1.93 20.22
N LYS A 284 3.76 -1.45 19.48
CA LYS A 284 4.72 -2.27 18.74
C LYS A 284 4.05 -3.24 17.75
N PHE A 285 2.89 -2.85 17.21
CA PHE A 285 2.22 -3.62 16.16
C PHE A 285 2.92 -3.38 14.83
N ILE A 286 3.24 -2.12 14.54
CA ILE A 286 4.15 -1.71 13.48
C ILE A 286 5.07 -0.64 14.05
N THR A 287 6.37 -0.77 13.82
CA THR A 287 7.34 0.28 14.09
C THR A 287 7.78 0.97 12.80
N PHE A 288 7.94 2.28 12.85
CA PHE A 288 8.40 3.14 11.76
C PHE A 288 9.70 3.82 12.21
N GLU A 289 10.79 3.55 11.51
CA GLU A 289 12.09 4.17 11.73
C GLU A 289 12.45 5.00 10.50
N LEU A 290 12.43 6.33 10.64
CA LEU A 290 12.78 7.26 9.56
C LEU A 290 14.19 7.84 9.82
N LYS A 291 15.01 7.89 8.77
CA LYS A 291 16.36 8.43 8.79
C LYS A 291 16.51 9.45 7.67
N ASP A 292 16.89 10.66 8.04
CA ASP A 292 17.23 11.71 7.08
C ASP A 292 18.57 11.37 6.43
N VAL A 293 18.65 11.50 5.11
CA VAL A 293 19.92 11.39 4.38
C VAL A 293 20.55 12.77 4.36
N ALA A 294 21.75 12.89 4.95
CA ALA A 294 22.46 14.16 5.01
C ALA A 294 22.60 14.75 3.59
N LYS A 295 22.32 16.05 3.44
CA LYS A 295 22.72 16.76 2.21
C LYS A 295 24.23 16.60 2.09
N SER A 296 24.70 15.90 1.07
CA SER A 296 26.10 15.99 0.68
C SER A 296 26.38 17.47 0.45
N SER A 297 27.15 18.09 1.35
CA SER A 297 27.66 19.45 1.17
C SER A 297 28.54 19.42 -0.09
N SER A 298 27.95 19.88 -1.19
CA SER A 298 28.68 20.27 -2.40
C SER A 298 29.19 21.68 -2.22
#